data_AF-A0A1Q6K3J9-F1
#
_entry.id   AF-A0A1Q6K3J9-F1
#
_cell.length_a   1.000
_cell.length_b   1.000
_cell.length_c   1.000
_cell.angle_alpha   90.00
_cell.angle_beta   90.00
_cell.angle_gamma   90.00
#
_symmetry.space_group_name_H-M   'P 1'
#
loop_
_entity.id
_entity.type
_entity.pdbx_description
1 polymer ?
#
loop_
_entity_poly.entity_id
_entity_poly.type
_entity_poly.pdbx_seq_one_letter_code
_entity_poly.pdbx_strand_id
1 'polypeptide(L)' 'MKKIKFLVNVPDKYTREEYKEGQVKQFNNKRAEEILKARRNNGEPYAVEVIEKKETATKKVEKENAMKE' A
#
# COMPACT_ATOMS: atom_id res chain seq x y z
N MET A 1 2.00 -10.25 9.19
CA MET A 1 0.98 -9.20 9.32
C MET A 1 1.41 -8.03 8.47
N LYS A 2 0.48 -7.35 7.82
CA LYS A 2 0.75 -6.25 6.87
C LYS A 2 -0.06 -5.03 7.30
N LYS A 3 0.55 -3.85 7.21
CA LYS A 3 -0.15 -2.58 7.44
C LYS A 3 -0.74 -2.13 6.11
N ILE A 4 -2.03 -1.82 6.12
CA ILE A 4 -2.79 -1.38 4.96
C ILE A 4 -3.34 0.02 5.25
N LYS A 5 -3.16 0.94 4.31
CA LYS A 5 -3.76 2.27 4.33
C LYS A 5 -4.91 2.31 3.35
N PHE A 6 -6.09 2.68 3.82
CA PHE A 6 -7.25 2.88 2.98
C PHE A 6 -7.15 4.24 2.27
N LEU A 7 -7.41 4.25 0.97
CA LEU A 7 -7.36 5.44 0.12
C LEU A 7 -8.72 6.13 -0.01
N VAL A 8 -9.80 5.46 0.38
CA VAL A 8 -11.17 5.95 0.31
C VAL A 8 -11.97 5.38 1.47
N ASN A 9 -13.10 6.01 1.78
CA ASN A 9 -14.05 5.47 2.74
C ASN A 9 -14.66 4.17 2.18
N VAL A 10 -14.41 3.04 2.85
CA VAL A 10 -14.95 1.73 2.47
C VAL A 10 -15.52 1.00 3.68
N PRO A 11 -16.77 0.51 3.59
CA PRO A 11 -17.31 -0.39 4.60
C PRO A 11 -16.71 -1.79 4.46
N ASP A 12 -16.25 -2.38 5.56
CA ASP A 12 -15.79 -3.76 5.58
C ASP A 12 -16.99 -4.71 5.43
N LYS A 13 -16.91 -5.57 4.43
CA LYS A 13 -17.97 -6.54 4.10
C LYS A 13 -18.25 -7.53 5.25
N TYR A 14 -17.26 -7.84 6.08
CA TYR A 14 -17.33 -8.89 7.09
C TYR A 14 -17.65 -8.37 8.49
N THR A 15 -17.08 -7.23 8.87
CA THR A 15 -17.24 -6.66 10.22
C THR A 15 -18.23 -5.50 10.28
N ARG A 16 -18.67 -4.98 9.12
CA ARG A 16 -19.44 -3.72 9.00
C ARG A 16 -18.70 -2.52 9.58
N GLU A 17 -17.40 -2.63 9.76
CA GLU A 17 -16.56 -1.53 10.22
C GLU A 17 -16.30 -0.58 9.05
N GLU A 18 -16.52 0.71 9.25
CA GLU A 18 -16.24 1.71 8.23
C GLU A 18 -14.77 2.13 8.32
N TYR A 19 -13.99 1.77 7.30
CA TYR A 19 -12.65 2.29 7.15
C TYR A 19 -12.70 3.64 6.48
N LYS A 20 -12.11 4.63 7.13
CA LYS A 20 -12.01 5.99 6.60
C LYS A 20 -10.82 6.13 5.66
N GLU A 21 -10.94 7.04 4.71
CA GLU A 21 -9.83 7.48 3.88
C GLU A 21 -8.65 7.92 4.77
N GLY A 22 -7.45 7.46 4.43
CA GLY A 22 -6.23 7.73 5.16
C GLY A 22 -6.01 6.84 6.39
N GLN A 23 -6.99 6.04 6.80
CA GLN A 23 -6.87 5.17 7.96
C GLN A 23 -5.88 4.03 7.69
N VAL A 24 -5.00 3.78 8.66
CA VAL A 24 -4.05 2.66 8.63
C VAL A 24 -4.49 1.59 9.62
N LYS A 25 -4.68 0.36 9.13
CA LYS A 25 -4.92 -0.82 9.98
C LYS A 25 -3.96 -1.94 9.64
N GLN A 26 -3.68 -2.77 10.64
CA GLN A 26 -2.87 -3.97 10.48
C GLN A 26 -3.77 -5.18 10.28
N PHE A 27 -3.49 -5.95 9.23
CA PHE A 27 -4.22 -7.17 8.89
C PHE A 27 -3.27 -8.37 8.79
N ASN A 28 -3.83 -9.57 8.93
CA ASN A 28 -3.10 -10.80 8.62
C ASN A 28 -2.78 -10.88 7.12
N ASN A 29 -1.71 -11.59 6.74
CA ASN A 29 -1.23 -11.61 5.35
C ASN A 29 -2.34 -11.99 4.36
N LYS A 30 -3.10 -13.05 4.65
CA LYS A 30 -4.21 -13.52 3.81
C LYS A 30 -5.24 -12.41 3.55
N ARG A 31 -5.75 -11.78 4.62
CA ARG A 31 -6.75 -10.70 4.53
C ARG A 31 -6.18 -9.43 3.89
N ALA A 32 -4.94 -9.10 4.17
CA ALA A 32 -4.25 -7.98 3.56
C ALA A 32 -4.11 -8.15 2.04
N GLU A 33 -3.75 -9.34 1.57
CA GLU A 33 -3.68 -9.62 0.13
C GLU A 33 -5.04 -9.57 -0.54
N GLU A 34 -6.11 -10.03 0.11
CA GLU A 34 -7.48 -9.86 -0.38
C GLU A 34 -7.85 -8.39 -0.53
N ILE A 35 -7.55 -7.57 0.48
CA ILE A 35 -7.81 -6.13 0.47
C ILE A 35 -7.03 -5.43 -0.65
N LEU A 36 -5.75 -5.77 -0.83
CA LEU A 36 -4.88 -5.21 -1.87
C LEU A 36 -5.27 -5.64 -3.29
N LYS A 37 -5.77 -6.86 -3.46
CA LYS A 37 -6.24 -7.37 -4.76
C LYS A 37 -7.61 -6.84 -5.14
N ALA A 38 -8.42 -6.50 -4.14
CA ALA A 38 -9.76 -6.00 -4.38
C ALA A 38 -9.71 -4.57 -4.95
N ARG A 39 -10.51 -4.36 -5.98
CA ARG A 39 -10.60 -3.09 -6.72
C ARG A 39 -12.03 -2.57 -6.63
N ARG A 40 -12.16 -1.25 -6.74
CA ARG A 40 -13.47 -0.61 -6.89
C ARG A 40 -14.06 -0.96 -8.24
N ASN A 41 -15.35 -0.65 -8.42
CA ASN A 41 -16.06 -0.86 -9.69
C ASN A 41 -15.39 -0.12 -10.87
N ASN A 42 -14.65 0.95 -10.59
CA ASN A 42 -13.89 1.73 -11.56
C ASN A 42 -12.49 1.13 -11.87
N GLY A 43 -12.14 -0.01 -11.29
CA GLY A 43 -10.83 -0.65 -11.43
C GLY A 43 -9.73 -0.08 -10.53
N GLU A 44 -10.00 1.00 -9.79
CA GLU A 44 -9.03 1.63 -8.89
C GLU A 44 -8.87 0.86 -7.57
N PRO A 45 -7.65 0.78 -7.01
CA PRO A 45 -7.43 0.20 -5.68
C PRO A 45 -8.01 1.13 -4.60
N TYR A 46 -8.68 0.55 -3.60
CA TYR A 46 -9.21 1.32 -2.46
C TYR A 46 -8.27 1.31 -1.24
N ALA A 47 -7.20 0.52 -1.29
CA ALA A 47 -6.26 0.35 -0.21
C ALA A 47 -4.87 0.02 -0.76
N VAL A 48 -3.83 0.42 -0.02
CA VAL A 48 -2.43 0.23 -0.38
C VAL A 48 -1.63 -0.31 0.80
N GLU A 49 -0.59 -1.09 0.50
CA GLU A 49 0.29 -1.64 1.53
C GLU A 49 1.23 -0.54 2.03
N VAL A 50 1.19 -0.28 3.33
CA VAL A 50 2.18 0.56 3.99
C VAL A 50 3.41 -0.31 4.24
N ILE A 51 4.24 -0.41 3.22
CA ILE A 51 5.60 -0.91 3.39
C ILE A 51 6.36 0.25 4.04
N GLU A 52 6.70 0.12 5.32
CA GLU A 52 7.78 0.91 5.92
C GLU A 52 9.07 0.51 5.19
N LYS A 53 9.26 1.03 3.98
CA LYS A 53 10.55 1.03 3.33
C LYS A 53 11.44 1.90 4.21
N LYS A 54 12.14 1.27 5.15
CA LYS A 54 13.47 1.75 5.52
C LYS A 54 14.18 2.03 4.19
N GLU A 55 14.59 3.28 4.03
CA GLU A 55 15.20 3.88 2.85
C GLU A 55 16.44 3.10 2.38
N THR A 56 16.24 1.99 1.66
CA THR A 56 17.32 1.26 0.98
C THR A 56 17.05 1.14 -0.51
N ALA A 57 16.53 2.21 -1.10
CA ALA A 57 16.54 2.53 -2.52
C ALA A 57 16.58 4.07 -2.55
N THR A 58 17.58 4.79 -3.05
CA THR A 58 18.42 4.53 -4.23
C THR A 58 19.61 5.50 -4.16
N LYS A 59 20.67 5.19 -3.42
CA LYS A 59 21.95 5.94 -3.49
C LYS A 59 22.96 5.15 -4.34
N LYS A 60 22.54 4.73 -5.54
CA LYS A 60 23.37 3.96 -6.48
C LYS A 60 23.00 4.23 -7.96
N VAL A 61 22.64 5.46 -8.33
CA VAL A 61 22.52 5.83 -9.77
C VAL A 61 22.89 7.30 -9.97
N GLU A 62 24.06 7.75 -9.52
CA GLU A 62 24.55 9.09 -9.93
C GLU A 62 26.07 9.28 -9.89
N LYS A 63 26.87 8.22 -9.67
CA LYS A 63 28.34 8.31 -9.67
C LYS A 63 29.06 7.55 -10.79
N GLU A 64 28.33 6.94 -11.72
CA GLU A 64 28.96 6.22 -12.86
C GLU A 64 28.88 6.99 -14.19
N ASN A 65 28.48 8.27 -14.17
CA ASN A 65 28.48 9.13 -15.35
C ASN A 65 29.50 10.27 -15.23
N ALA A 66 30.68 9.96 -14.67
CA ALA A 66 31.82 10.87 -14.58
C ALA A 66 33.10 10.22 -15.12
N MET A 67 32.99 9.36 -16.14
CA MET A 67 34.15 8.82 -16.85
C MET A 67 33.79 8.55 -18.32
N LYS A 68 33.78 9.64 -19.09
CA LYS A 68 33.64 9.87 -20.55
C LYS A 68 32.93 11.21 -20.64
N GLU A 69 33.56 12.36 -20.90
CA GLU A 69 34.72 12.69 -21.73
C GLU A 69 35.70 13.62 -20.99
#